data_AF-A0A536CZC3-F1
#
_entry.id   AF-A0A536CZC3-F1
#
_cell.length_a   1.000
_cell.length_b   1.000
_cell.length_c   1.000
_cell.angle_alpha   90.00
_cell.angle_beta   90.00
_cell.angle_gamma   90.00
#
_symmetry.space_group_name_H-M   'P 1'
#
loop_
_entity.id
_entity.type
_entity.pdbx_description
1 polymer ?
#
loop_
_entity_poly.entity_id
_entity_poly.type
_entity_poly.pdbx_seq_one_letter_code
_entity_poly.pdbx_strand_id
1 'polypeptide(L)'
;MPHVSSRASRAAKVSAIVAVRVPNRARMPAAMGPPVSLKIAIGTYPYTRPLKDGTVSSPRLRLEHVEVVPVNRAFRPMVNDLAYDASEMALVTLLLARAVERPIVGIPVVMMQQSVYGVLLVRSDSPLRRPEDLQGNTIGVRSYTQTTGTWLRGMLHDQFGLDLDSLSWVTFEPAHVDGFEDPLNVRRAPEGVTLSELVRQGKIDAAAGLEPRDHPDLRPLISSSDMTSPRPTPGSPRSSST
;
A
#
# COMPACT_ATOMS: atom_id res chain seq x y z
N MET A 1 -5.97 -42.50 -7.48
CA MET A 1 -5.53 -41.47 -6.52
C MET A 1 -5.58 -40.12 -7.21
N PRO A 2 -6.40 -39.15 -6.77
CA PRO A 2 -6.44 -37.85 -7.41
C PRO A 2 -5.32 -36.97 -6.87
N HIS A 3 -4.51 -36.44 -7.79
CA HIS A 3 -3.51 -35.40 -7.53
C HIS A 3 -4.20 -34.16 -6.94
N VAL A 4 -3.93 -33.86 -5.67
CA VAL A 4 -4.24 -32.55 -5.10
C VAL A 4 -3.19 -31.58 -5.62
N SER A 5 -3.59 -30.78 -6.62
CA SER A 5 -2.87 -29.56 -7.00
C SER A 5 -2.85 -28.63 -5.78
N SER A 6 -1.70 -28.55 -5.13
CA SER A 6 -1.42 -27.55 -4.10
C SER A 6 -1.53 -26.17 -4.76
N ARG A 7 -2.70 -25.54 -4.64
CA ARG A 7 -2.81 -24.08 -4.79
C ARG A 7 -1.94 -23.49 -3.68
N ALA A 8 -0.69 -23.18 -4.01
CA ALA A 8 0.07 -22.21 -3.25
C ALA A 8 -0.79 -20.96 -3.16
N SER A 9 -1.36 -20.69 -1.99
CA SER A 9 -2.08 -19.47 -1.70
C SER A 9 -1.09 -18.34 -1.95
N ARG A 10 -1.19 -17.68 -3.12
CA ARG A 10 -0.43 -16.46 -3.40
C ARG A 10 -0.88 -15.45 -2.36
N ALA A 11 -0.06 -15.21 -1.34
CA ALA A 11 -0.38 -14.25 -0.29
C ALA A 11 -0.69 -12.88 -0.95
N ALA A 12 -1.95 -12.47 -0.87
CA ALA A 12 -2.41 -11.18 -1.39
C ALA A 12 -2.41 -10.17 -0.22
N LYS A 13 -1.76 -9.02 -0.41
CA LYS A 13 -1.81 -7.92 0.56
C LYS A 13 -3.05 -7.07 0.31
N VAL A 14 -3.72 -6.65 1.39
CA VAL A 14 -4.75 -5.61 1.32
C VAL A 14 -4.07 -4.26 1.13
N SER A 15 -4.40 -3.58 0.04
CA SER A 15 -3.85 -2.27 -0.31
C SER A 15 -4.77 -1.13 0.13
N ALA A 16 -6.08 -1.28 -0.08
CA ALA A 16 -7.09 -0.27 0.24
C ALA A 16 -8.40 -0.86 0.76
N ILE A 17 -9.05 -0.12 1.64
CA ILE A 17 -10.35 -0.41 2.28
C ILE A 17 -11.22 0.83 2.28
N VAL A 18 -12.49 0.72 2.66
CA VAL A 18 -13.36 1.89 2.85
C VAL A 18 -13.20 2.43 4.28
N ALA A 19 -12.90 3.73 4.39
CA ALA A 19 -12.94 4.49 5.63
C ALA A 19 -14.21 5.35 5.67
N VAL A 20 -14.83 5.45 6.83
CA VAL A 20 -16.05 6.22 7.08
C VAL A 20 -15.75 7.24 8.17
N ARG A 21 -16.23 8.47 8.00
CA ARG A 21 -16.18 9.49 9.04
C ARG A 21 -17.02 9.04 10.23
N VAL A 22 -16.48 9.10 11.44
CA VAL A 22 -17.25 8.82 12.64
C VAL A 22 -18.28 9.93 12.81
N PRO A 23 -19.59 9.63 12.78
CA PRO A 23 -20.61 10.65 12.96
C PRO A 23 -20.54 11.21 14.38
N ASN A 24 -20.78 12.51 14.52
CA ASN A 24 -21.07 13.08 15.83
C ASN A 24 -22.38 12.42 16.33
N ARG A 25 -22.43 11.95 17.57
CA ARG A 25 -23.47 11.01 18.11
C ARG A 25 -24.95 11.44 18.00
N ALA A 26 -25.25 12.56 17.36
CA ALA A 26 -26.60 13.03 17.14
C ALA A 26 -27.25 12.36 15.90
N ARG A 27 -28.21 11.46 16.19
CA ARG A 27 -29.20 10.81 15.31
C ARG A 27 -28.76 9.55 14.54
N MET A 28 -29.23 8.41 15.03
CA MET A 28 -29.62 7.31 14.15
C MET A 28 -30.93 7.69 13.45
N PRO A 29 -31.01 7.65 12.12
CA PRO A 29 -32.26 7.94 11.41
C PRO A 29 -33.29 6.84 11.68
N ALA A 30 -34.54 7.24 11.91
CA ALA A 30 -35.68 6.34 12.03
C ALA A 30 -35.91 5.60 10.69
N ALA A 31 -36.45 4.38 10.75
CA ALA A 31 -36.57 3.45 9.62
C ALA A 31 -37.43 3.93 8.42
N MET A 32 -38.12 5.08 8.53
CA MET A 32 -39.08 5.61 7.55
C MET A 32 -38.83 7.09 7.20
N GLY A 33 -37.58 7.55 7.28
CA GLY A 33 -37.17 8.89 6.83
C GLY A 33 -36.82 8.97 5.34
N PRO A 34 -36.60 10.18 4.79
CA PRO A 34 -36.02 10.33 3.45
C PRO A 34 -34.68 9.60 3.34
N PRO A 35 -34.26 9.19 2.12
CA PRO A 35 -33.02 8.44 1.93
C PRO A 35 -31.83 9.20 2.53
N VAL A 36 -30.97 8.49 3.26
CA VAL A 36 -29.71 9.06 3.76
C VAL A 36 -28.82 9.36 2.55
N SER A 37 -28.37 10.61 2.41
CA SER A 37 -27.38 10.97 1.37
C SER A 37 -25.97 10.94 1.97
N LEU A 38 -25.06 10.24 1.32
CA LEU A 38 -23.64 10.18 1.70
C LEU A 38 -22.77 10.63 0.52
N LYS A 39 -21.90 11.60 0.77
CA LYS A 39 -20.85 12.01 -0.17
C LYS A 39 -19.70 11.02 -0.08
N ILE A 40 -19.39 10.34 -1.18
CA ILE A 40 -18.36 9.29 -1.18
C ILE A 40 -17.30 9.46 -2.28
N ALA A 41 -16.05 9.08 -1.98
CA ALA A 41 -14.94 9.06 -2.94
C ALA A 41 -14.36 7.65 -3.05
N ILE A 42 -14.71 6.93 -4.12
CA ILE A 42 -14.21 5.57 -4.39
C ILE A 42 -13.83 5.44 -5.87
N GLY A 43 -12.85 4.58 -6.16
CA GLY A 43 -12.41 4.32 -7.53
C GLY A 43 -13.50 3.69 -8.39
N THR A 44 -13.37 3.86 -9.72
CA THR A 44 -14.25 3.22 -10.71
C THR A 44 -13.65 1.88 -11.17
N TYR A 45 -14.07 0.80 -10.53
CA TYR A 45 -13.68 -0.57 -10.82
C TYR A 45 -14.87 -1.37 -11.38
N PRO A 46 -14.67 -2.54 -12.00
CA PRO A 46 -15.79 -3.38 -12.44
C PRO A 46 -16.82 -3.68 -11.34
N TYR A 47 -16.37 -3.81 -10.07
CA TYR A 47 -17.24 -4.10 -8.92
C TYR A 47 -17.82 -2.86 -8.23
N THR A 48 -17.30 -1.65 -8.46
CA THR A 48 -17.90 -0.41 -7.93
C THR A 48 -18.71 0.36 -8.96
N ARG A 49 -18.47 0.14 -10.26
CA ARG A 49 -19.20 0.78 -11.36
C ARG A 49 -20.73 0.65 -11.23
N PRO A 50 -21.31 -0.52 -10.88
CA PRO A 50 -22.75 -0.64 -10.70
C PRO A 50 -23.34 0.29 -9.62
N LEU A 51 -22.55 0.66 -8.60
CA LEU A 51 -22.97 1.64 -7.59
C LEU A 51 -22.96 3.06 -8.17
N LYS A 52 -21.97 3.37 -9.01
CA LYS A 52 -21.74 4.70 -9.59
C LYS A 52 -22.70 5.03 -10.74
N ASP A 53 -23.06 4.03 -11.55
CA ASP A 53 -23.99 4.18 -12.68
C ASP A 53 -25.48 3.95 -12.31
N GLY A 54 -25.74 3.57 -11.05
CA GLY A 54 -27.10 3.37 -10.53
C GLY A 54 -27.70 1.99 -10.83
N THR A 55 -26.97 1.08 -11.48
CA THR A 55 -27.39 -0.32 -11.70
C THR A 55 -27.72 -1.01 -10.37
N VAL A 56 -26.96 -0.71 -9.32
CA VAL A 56 -27.23 -1.10 -7.93
C VAL A 56 -27.60 0.15 -7.14
N SER A 57 -28.82 0.21 -6.62
CA SER A 57 -29.33 1.35 -5.86
C SER A 57 -30.19 0.90 -4.67
N SER A 58 -30.53 1.83 -3.79
CA SER A 58 -31.35 1.58 -2.61
C SER A 58 -32.33 2.74 -2.38
N PRO A 59 -33.60 2.46 -2.04
CA PRO A 59 -34.54 3.53 -1.67
C PRO A 59 -34.19 4.18 -0.33
N ARG A 60 -33.26 3.59 0.45
CA ARG A 60 -32.85 4.07 1.78
C ARG A 60 -31.55 4.88 1.77
N LEU A 61 -30.76 4.78 0.70
CA LEU A 61 -29.41 5.34 0.63
C LEU A 61 -29.16 5.94 -0.74
N ARG A 62 -28.78 7.22 -0.75
CA ARG A 62 -28.27 7.94 -1.92
C ARG A 62 -26.77 8.12 -1.76
N LEU A 63 -26.01 7.75 -2.79
CA LEU A 63 -24.56 7.94 -2.84
C LEU A 63 -24.24 9.08 -3.80
N GLU A 64 -23.67 10.15 -3.28
CA GLU A 64 -23.14 11.27 -4.07
C GLU A 64 -21.66 11.01 -4.36
N HIS A 65 -21.38 10.51 -5.56
CA HIS A 65 -20.03 10.11 -5.95
C HIS A 65 -19.19 11.33 -6.34
N VAL A 66 -18.06 11.51 -5.65
CA VAL A 66 -17.02 12.46 -6.04
C VAL A 66 -15.97 11.73 -6.86
N GLU A 67 -15.83 12.11 -8.13
CA GLU A 67 -14.81 11.53 -9.00
C GLU A 67 -13.44 12.11 -8.68
N VAL A 68 -12.50 11.23 -8.30
CA VAL A 68 -11.12 11.58 -8.02
C VAL A 68 -10.21 10.61 -8.75
N VAL A 69 -9.43 11.11 -9.71
CA VAL A 69 -8.53 10.29 -10.52
C VAL A 69 -7.09 10.83 -10.43
N PRO A 70 -6.11 10.00 -10.04
CA PRO A 70 -6.27 8.68 -9.41
C PRO A 70 -6.89 8.75 -7.99
N VAL A 71 -7.56 7.68 -7.56
CA VAL A 71 -8.34 7.65 -6.29
C VAL A 71 -7.51 7.92 -5.04
N ASN A 72 -6.22 7.62 -5.06
CA ASN A 72 -5.32 7.89 -3.93
C ASN A 72 -5.19 9.38 -3.59
N ARG A 73 -5.58 10.28 -4.50
CA ARG A 73 -5.68 11.72 -4.21
C ARG A 73 -6.82 12.06 -3.25
N ALA A 74 -7.81 11.19 -3.05
CA ALA A 74 -8.88 11.36 -2.08
C ALA A 74 -8.44 11.05 -0.63
N PHE A 75 -7.32 10.36 -0.43
CA PHE A 75 -6.91 9.87 0.89
C PHE A 75 -6.53 11.01 1.84
N ARG A 76 -5.74 11.97 1.34
CA ARG A 76 -5.27 13.13 2.12
C ARG A 76 -6.43 14.06 2.54
N PRO A 77 -7.33 14.50 1.63
CA PRO A 77 -8.52 15.27 2.02
C PRO A 77 -9.46 14.51 2.98
N MET A 78 -9.59 13.19 2.82
CA MET A 78 -10.40 12.39 3.75
C MET A 78 -9.80 12.41 5.17
N VAL A 79 -8.49 12.16 5.29
CA VAL A 79 -7.87 11.93 6.60
C VAL A 79 -7.61 13.21 7.39
N ASN A 80 -7.33 14.32 6.70
CA ASN A 80 -7.02 15.59 7.35
C ASN A 80 -8.25 16.50 7.47
N ASP A 81 -9.14 16.49 6.49
CA ASP A 81 -10.25 17.47 6.37
C ASP A 81 -11.64 16.83 6.45
N LEU A 82 -11.74 15.49 6.54
CA LEU A 82 -13.00 14.75 6.54
C LEU A 82 -13.89 15.11 5.34
N ALA A 83 -13.27 15.30 4.17
CA ALA A 83 -13.91 15.84 2.97
C ALA A 83 -15.08 15.02 2.40
N TYR A 84 -15.24 13.77 2.89
CA TYR A 84 -16.25 12.80 2.46
C TYR A 84 -16.87 12.10 3.69
N ASP A 85 -18.08 11.58 3.54
CA ASP A 85 -18.70 10.71 4.54
C ASP A 85 -18.07 9.32 4.54
N ALA A 86 -17.74 8.82 3.36
CA ALA A 86 -16.95 7.60 3.17
C ALA A 86 -15.96 7.77 2.01
N SER A 87 -14.78 7.17 2.13
CA SER A 87 -13.75 7.22 1.10
C SER A 87 -12.99 5.90 1.04
N GLU A 88 -12.60 5.49 -0.15
CA GLU A 88 -11.52 4.53 -0.29
C GLU A 88 -10.26 5.09 0.39
N MET A 89 -9.51 4.22 1.05
CA MET A 89 -8.37 4.61 1.88
C MET A 89 -7.29 3.53 1.84
N ALA A 90 -6.04 3.96 1.65
CA ALA A 90 -4.89 3.08 1.85
C ALA A 90 -4.86 2.55 3.28
N LEU A 91 -4.66 1.23 3.46
CA LEU A 91 -4.72 0.59 4.78
C LEU A 91 -3.76 1.24 5.79
N VAL A 92 -2.51 1.50 5.38
CA VAL A 92 -1.51 2.14 6.27
C VAL A 92 -1.89 3.57 6.62
N THR A 93 -2.51 4.31 5.68
CA THR A 93 -3.04 5.64 5.98
C THR A 93 -4.16 5.58 7.02
N LEU A 94 -5.07 4.60 6.94
CA LEU A 94 -6.08 4.42 7.98
C LEU A 94 -5.43 4.11 9.34
N LEU A 95 -4.46 3.18 9.39
CA LEU A 95 -3.81 2.81 10.64
C LEU A 95 -3.10 4.00 11.29
N LEU A 96 -2.38 4.81 10.51
CA LEU A 96 -1.77 6.05 11.00
C LEU A 96 -2.79 7.07 11.47
N ALA A 97 -3.89 7.23 10.72
CA ALA A 97 -4.98 8.12 11.11
C ALA A 97 -5.57 7.73 12.47
N ARG A 98 -5.75 6.42 12.71
CA ARG A 98 -6.22 5.89 13.99
C ARG A 98 -5.21 6.10 15.12
N ALA A 99 -3.92 5.97 14.84
CA ALA A 99 -2.84 6.19 15.81
C ALA A 99 -2.78 7.65 16.28
N VAL A 100 -3.15 8.61 15.42
CA VAL A 100 -3.27 10.04 15.76
C VAL A 100 -4.71 10.50 15.96
N GLU A 101 -5.60 9.55 16.31
CA GLU A 101 -6.99 9.79 16.73
C GLU A 101 -7.87 10.58 15.74
N ARG A 102 -7.57 10.51 14.44
CA ARG A 102 -8.47 11.07 13.42
C ARG A 102 -9.84 10.38 13.51
N PRO A 103 -10.95 11.13 13.38
CA PRO A 103 -12.31 10.61 13.59
C PRO A 103 -12.82 9.85 12.35
N ILE A 104 -12.06 8.84 11.93
CA ILE A 104 -12.40 7.93 10.85
C ILE A 104 -12.31 6.49 11.34
N VAL A 105 -13.12 5.61 10.77
CA VAL A 105 -13.13 4.17 11.06
C VAL A 105 -13.12 3.38 9.75
N GLY A 106 -12.38 2.29 9.70
CA GLY A 106 -12.43 1.37 8.57
C GLY A 106 -13.64 0.44 8.67
N ILE A 107 -14.33 0.24 7.57
CA ILE A 107 -15.32 -0.86 7.44
C ILE A 107 -14.67 -2.01 6.66
N PRO A 108 -15.12 -3.27 6.85
CA PRO A 108 -14.49 -4.45 6.26
C PRO A 108 -14.85 -4.62 4.77
N VAL A 109 -14.75 -3.56 3.99
CA VAL A 109 -14.94 -3.55 2.53
C VAL A 109 -13.58 -3.31 1.89
N VAL A 110 -12.98 -4.38 1.40
CA VAL A 110 -11.67 -4.32 0.72
C VAL A 110 -11.87 -3.86 -0.72
N MET A 111 -11.21 -2.77 -1.08
CA MET A 111 -11.29 -2.17 -2.41
C MET A 111 -10.19 -2.71 -3.30
N MET A 112 -8.97 -2.86 -2.79
CA MET A 112 -7.84 -3.30 -3.59
C MET A 112 -6.97 -4.30 -2.84
N GLN A 113 -6.59 -5.35 -3.54
CA GLN A 113 -5.56 -6.30 -3.12
C GLN A 113 -4.52 -6.45 -4.22
N GLN A 114 -3.26 -6.59 -3.84
CA GLN A 114 -2.15 -6.72 -4.78
C GLN A 114 -1.12 -7.73 -4.27
N SER A 115 -0.24 -8.20 -5.14
CA SER A 115 0.95 -8.93 -4.72
C SER A 115 1.95 -7.97 -4.05
N VAL A 116 2.68 -8.45 -3.04
CA VAL A 116 3.87 -7.77 -2.51
C VAL A 116 5.14 -8.16 -3.29
N TYR A 117 5.15 -9.31 -3.95
CA TYR A 117 6.24 -9.72 -4.84
C TYR A 117 6.17 -8.98 -6.18
N GLY A 118 7.32 -8.75 -6.79
CA GLY A 118 7.43 -8.00 -8.05
C GLY A 118 7.45 -6.48 -7.89
N VAL A 119 7.32 -5.95 -6.67
CA VAL A 119 7.17 -4.50 -6.43
C VAL A 119 8.47 -3.78 -6.16
N LEU A 120 9.53 -4.51 -5.76
CA LEU A 120 10.86 -3.96 -5.54
C LEU A 120 11.68 -4.15 -6.81
N LEU A 121 11.92 -3.05 -7.51
CA LEU A 121 12.61 -3.03 -8.79
C LEU A 121 14.03 -2.52 -8.62
N VAL A 122 14.95 -3.16 -9.33
CA VAL A 122 16.35 -2.74 -9.48
C VAL A 122 16.65 -2.57 -10.97
N ARG A 123 17.69 -1.81 -11.31
CA ARG A 123 18.16 -1.79 -12.71
C ARG A 123 18.50 -3.20 -13.19
N SER A 124 18.25 -3.49 -14.46
CA SER A 124 18.57 -4.79 -15.05
C SER A 124 20.04 -5.15 -14.90
N ASP A 125 20.95 -4.17 -14.98
CA ASP A 125 22.40 -4.31 -14.82
C ASP A 125 22.89 -4.11 -13.37
N SER A 126 22.01 -3.83 -12.40
CA SER A 126 22.35 -3.73 -10.98
C SER A 126 23.07 -5.00 -10.50
N PRO A 127 24.05 -4.94 -9.58
CA PRO A 127 24.69 -6.12 -9.00
C PRO A 127 23.80 -6.85 -7.97
N LEU A 128 22.72 -6.23 -7.48
CA LEU A 128 21.81 -6.84 -6.49
C LEU A 128 21.08 -8.06 -7.09
N ARG A 129 21.26 -9.25 -6.52
CA ARG A 129 20.65 -10.50 -7.00
C ARG A 129 19.61 -11.06 -6.04
N ARG A 130 19.74 -10.79 -4.75
CA ARG A 130 18.86 -11.31 -3.69
C ARG A 130 18.54 -10.23 -2.65
N PRO A 131 17.49 -10.42 -1.83
CA PRO A 131 17.09 -9.44 -0.81
C PRO A 131 18.20 -9.09 0.19
N GLU A 132 19.04 -10.05 0.56
CA GLU A 132 20.14 -9.84 1.51
C GLU A 132 21.20 -8.86 0.99
N ASP A 133 21.33 -8.75 -0.34
CA ASP A 133 22.25 -7.80 -0.96
C ASP A 133 21.81 -6.34 -0.72
N LEU A 134 20.57 -6.10 -0.25
CA LEU A 134 20.06 -4.75 0.04
C LEU A 134 20.67 -4.12 1.29
N GLN A 135 21.32 -4.89 2.17
CA GLN A 135 21.89 -4.35 3.41
C GLN A 135 22.78 -3.12 3.10
N GLY A 136 22.50 -1.99 3.75
CA GLY A 136 23.25 -0.74 3.54
C GLY A 136 22.88 0.07 2.28
N ASN A 137 21.94 -0.41 1.45
CA ASN A 137 21.56 0.27 0.21
C ASN A 137 20.43 1.29 0.41
N THR A 138 20.20 2.09 -0.63
CA THR A 138 19.18 3.14 -0.67
C THR A 138 17.98 2.72 -1.51
N ILE A 139 16.78 2.75 -0.94
CA ILE A 139 15.52 2.38 -1.60
C ILE A 139 14.61 3.61 -1.77
N GLY A 140 14.14 3.85 -2.99
CA GLY A 140 13.13 4.88 -3.27
C GLY A 140 11.71 4.37 -3.13
N VAL A 141 10.83 5.17 -2.51
CA VAL A 141 9.38 4.91 -2.39
C VAL A 141 8.62 6.23 -2.54
N ARG A 142 7.37 6.21 -3.02
CA ARG A 142 6.61 7.47 -3.17
C ARG A 142 6.53 8.26 -1.86
N SER A 143 6.16 7.57 -0.79
CA SER A 143 6.14 8.09 0.59
C SER A 143 6.53 6.95 1.53
N TYR A 144 7.16 7.25 2.67
CA TYR A 144 7.59 6.22 3.61
C TYR A 144 6.40 5.39 4.11
N THR A 145 5.25 6.06 4.30
CA THR A 145 3.99 5.47 4.78
C THR A 145 3.14 4.83 3.68
N GLN A 146 3.65 4.76 2.44
CA GLN A 146 2.95 4.07 1.37
C GLN A 146 2.72 2.60 1.73
N THR A 147 1.50 2.10 1.52
CA THR A 147 1.13 0.72 1.86
C THR A 147 2.08 -0.30 1.25
N THR A 148 2.43 -0.17 -0.04
CA THR A 148 3.41 -1.06 -0.69
C THR A 148 4.77 -1.04 -0.01
N GLY A 149 5.31 0.14 0.30
CA GLY A 149 6.60 0.26 1.00
C GLY A 149 6.57 -0.36 2.40
N THR A 150 5.46 -0.21 3.11
CA THR A 150 5.29 -0.80 4.45
C THR A 150 5.24 -2.33 4.42
N TRP A 151 4.48 -2.91 3.49
CA TRP A 151 4.46 -4.36 3.30
C TRP A 151 5.81 -4.90 2.83
N LEU A 152 6.52 -4.16 1.96
CA LEU A 152 7.87 -4.51 1.54
C LEU A 152 8.82 -4.57 2.74
N ARG A 153 8.81 -3.56 3.63
CA ARG A 153 9.64 -3.57 4.84
C ARG A 153 9.34 -4.76 5.75
N GLY A 154 8.06 -5.04 5.99
CA GLY A 154 7.67 -6.24 6.76
C GLY A 154 8.16 -7.53 6.11
N MET A 155 8.06 -7.66 4.78
CA MET A 155 8.58 -8.81 4.05
C MET A 155 10.11 -8.94 4.14
N LEU A 156 10.85 -7.85 3.95
CA LEU A 156 12.32 -7.83 4.05
C LEU A 156 12.79 -8.25 5.45
N HIS A 157 12.15 -7.74 6.49
CA HIS A 157 12.44 -8.12 7.87
C HIS A 157 12.05 -9.57 8.17
N ASP A 158 10.78 -9.92 7.99
CA ASP A 158 10.22 -11.20 8.49
C ASP A 158 10.67 -12.42 7.68
N GLN A 159 10.90 -12.26 6.37
CA GLN A 159 11.22 -13.39 5.48
C GLN A 159 12.71 -13.48 5.15
N PHE A 160 13.40 -12.34 5.06
CA PHE A 160 14.80 -12.27 4.64
C PHE A 160 15.73 -11.86 5.78
N GLY A 161 15.20 -11.59 6.98
CA GLY A 161 16.00 -11.27 8.17
C GLY A 161 16.77 -9.96 8.03
N LEU A 162 16.32 -9.06 7.15
CA LEU A 162 17.02 -7.83 6.85
C LEU A 162 16.87 -6.83 7.99
N ASP A 163 17.98 -6.21 8.39
CA ASP A 163 17.95 -5.10 9.33
C ASP A 163 17.47 -3.84 8.60
N LEU A 164 16.26 -3.38 8.93
CA LEU A 164 15.64 -2.22 8.28
C LEU A 164 16.35 -0.90 8.63
N ASP A 165 17.08 -0.83 9.74
CA ASP A 165 17.83 0.36 10.13
C ASP A 165 19.10 0.52 9.28
N SER A 166 19.58 -0.57 8.67
CA SER A 166 20.68 -0.52 7.70
C SER A 166 20.28 0.12 6.37
N LEU A 167 18.98 0.20 6.07
CA LEU A 167 18.47 0.73 4.81
C LEU A 167 18.30 2.24 4.90
N SER A 168 18.67 2.92 3.82
CA SER A 168 18.32 4.33 3.60
C SER A 168 17.11 4.44 2.68
N TRP A 169 16.25 5.44 2.91
CA TRP A 169 15.02 5.64 2.14
C TRP A 169 14.98 7.01 1.48
N VAL A 170 14.51 7.05 0.23
CA VAL A 170 14.21 8.30 -0.47
C VAL A 170 12.72 8.39 -0.73
N THR A 171 12.09 9.43 -0.21
CA THR A 171 10.67 9.74 -0.44
C THR A 171 10.50 10.87 -1.44
N PHE A 172 9.32 10.95 -2.08
CA PHE A 172 9.00 11.99 -3.08
C PHE A 172 7.79 12.83 -2.64
N GLU A 173 6.95 12.29 -1.76
CA GLU A 173 5.75 12.93 -1.25
C GLU A 173 5.63 12.70 0.26
N PRO A 174 5.02 13.63 1.02
CA PRO A 174 4.75 13.44 2.44
C PRO A 174 3.74 12.31 2.65
N ALA A 175 3.62 11.87 3.90
CA ALA A 175 2.51 10.99 4.27
C ALA A 175 1.16 11.66 3.95
N HIS A 176 0.13 10.84 3.74
CA HIS A 176 -1.22 11.38 3.61
C HIS A 176 -1.71 12.02 4.91
N VAL A 177 -1.29 11.49 6.07
CA VAL A 177 -1.66 12.01 7.40
C VAL A 177 -0.74 13.15 7.79
N ASP A 178 -1.32 14.31 8.08
CA ASP A 178 -0.55 15.47 8.57
C ASP A 178 -0.03 15.27 9.98
N GLY A 179 1.18 15.78 10.22
CA GLY A 179 1.92 15.62 11.47
C GLY A 179 2.77 14.34 11.54
N PHE A 180 2.77 13.49 10.50
CA PHE A 180 3.69 12.37 10.44
C PHE A 180 5.10 12.85 10.06
N GLU A 181 6.08 12.51 10.88
CA GLU A 181 7.49 12.75 10.62
C GLU A 181 8.15 11.47 10.07
N ASP A 182 8.83 11.60 8.94
CA ASP A 182 9.61 10.50 8.37
C ASP A 182 10.79 10.15 9.33
N PRO A 183 11.14 8.86 9.52
CA PRO A 183 12.28 8.46 10.36
C PRO A 183 13.64 9.01 9.89
N LEU A 184 14.64 8.95 10.77
CA LEU A 184 15.98 9.51 10.52
C LEU A 184 16.71 8.94 9.29
N ASN A 185 16.47 7.67 8.95
CA ASN A 185 17.04 7.03 7.76
C ASN A 185 16.25 7.33 6.47
N VAL A 186 15.34 8.31 6.51
CA VAL A 186 14.55 8.76 5.37
C VAL A 186 14.93 10.19 4.99
N ARG A 187 15.13 10.42 3.70
CA ARG A 187 15.31 11.76 3.14
C ARG A 187 14.34 12.04 2.01
N ARG A 188 13.95 13.31 1.85
CA ARG A 188 13.13 13.76 0.73
C ARG A 188 13.99 13.98 -0.52
N ALA A 189 13.53 13.50 -1.67
CA ALA A 189 14.12 13.83 -2.96
C ALA A 189 13.97 15.33 -3.27
N PRO A 190 14.91 15.94 -4.01
CA PRO A 190 14.75 17.31 -4.50
C PRO A 190 13.49 17.47 -5.36
N GLU A 191 12.94 18.67 -5.39
CA GLU A 191 11.79 18.99 -6.24
C GLU A 191 12.11 18.76 -7.72
N GLY A 192 11.13 18.28 -8.49
CA GLY A 192 11.28 17.99 -9.92
C GLY A 192 11.98 16.67 -10.25
N VAL A 193 12.59 16.00 -9.27
CA VAL A 193 13.24 14.70 -9.45
C VAL A 193 12.23 13.56 -9.27
N THR A 194 12.24 12.59 -10.17
CA THR A 194 11.32 11.44 -10.10
C THR A 194 11.99 10.16 -9.59
N LEU A 195 11.17 9.24 -9.06
CA LEU A 195 11.62 7.93 -8.59
C LEU A 195 12.26 7.09 -9.70
N SER A 196 11.66 7.12 -10.90
CA SER A 196 12.15 6.35 -12.03
C SER A 196 13.49 6.89 -12.55
N GLU A 197 13.71 8.20 -12.54
CA GLU A 197 15.00 8.80 -12.90
C GLU A 197 16.12 8.39 -11.94
N LEU A 198 15.88 8.48 -10.62
CA LEU A 198 16.94 8.17 -9.65
C LEU A 198 17.38 6.70 -9.72
N VAL A 199 16.43 5.76 -9.85
CA VAL A 199 16.79 4.34 -9.94
C VAL A 199 17.53 4.04 -11.24
N ARG A 200 17.11 4.61 -12.39
CA ARG A 200 17.80 4.43 -13.67
C ARG A 200 19.22 4.98 -13.66
N GLN A 201 19.41 6.15 -13.04
CA GLN A 201 20.73 6.76 -12.90
C GLN A 201 21.61 6.04 -11.87
N GLY A 202 21.09 5.05 -11.13
CA GLY A 202 21.82 4.38 -10.04
C GLY A 202 22.11 5.32 -8.86
N LYS A 203 21.30 6.37 -8.68
CA LYS A 203 21.37 7.28 -7.53
C LYS A 203 20.63 6.72 -6.30
N ILE A 204 19.77 5.73 -6.54
CA ILE A 204 19.20 4.81 -5.56
C ILE A 204 19.31 3.40 -6.14
N ASP A 205 19.43 2.40 -5.29
CA ASP A 205 19.77 1.04 -5.69
C ASP A 205 18.52 0.23 -6.07
N ALA A 206 17.39 0.58 -5.46
CA ALA A 206 16.10 -0.04 -5.73
C ALA A 206 14.94 0.96 -5.61
N ALA A 207 13.80 0.64 -6.20
CA ALA A 207 12.58 1.43 -6.16
C ALA A 207 11.36 0.57 -5.93
N ALA A 208 10.43 1.02 -5.09
CA ALA A 208 9.11 0.41 -4.95
C ALA A 208 7.98 1.38 -5.28
N GLY A 209 6.95 0.87 -5.96
CA GLY A 209 5.79 1.65 -6.40
C GLY A 209 5.85 2.13 -7.85
N LEU A 210 6.76 1.58 -8.66
CA LEU A 210 6.75 1.69 -10.12
C LEU A 210 6.02 0.49 -10.73
N GLU A 211 5.35 0.69 -11.87
CA GLU A 211 4.71 -0.39 -12.62
C GLU A 211 5.75 -1.06 -13.54
N PRO A 212 6.12 -2.33 -13.34
CA PRO A 212 7.21 -2.95 -14.08
C PRO A 212 7.04 -2.92 -15.61
N ARG A 213 5.79 -2.95 -16.09
CA ARG A 213 5.47 -2.90 -17.53
C ARG A 213 5.91 -1.59 -18.20
N ASP A 214 5.97 -0.50 -17.43
CA ASP A 214 6.34 0.83 -17.93
C ASP A 214 7.86 1.07 -17.86
N HIS A 215 8.62 0.11 -17.31
CA HIS A 215 10.04 0.22 -17.02
C HIS A 215 10.80 -1.06 -17.43
N PRO A 216 10.96 -1.34 -18.74
CA PRO A 216 11.60 -2.57 -19.23
C PRO A 216 13.10 -2.67 -18.90
N ASP A 217 13.73 -1.55 -18.54
CA ASP A 217 15.10 -1.42 -18.08
C ASP A 217 15.28 -1.79 -16.59
N LEU A 218 14.19 -2.03 -15.89
CA LEU A 218 14.17 -2.48 -14.50
C LEU A 218 13.67 -3.92 -14.41
N ARG A 219 14.13 -4.65 -13.39
CA ARG A 219 13.67 -6.01 -13.08
C ARG A 219 13.30 -6.13 -11.61
N PRO A 220 12.34 -7.01 -11.26
CA PRO A 220 12.10 -7.37 -9.88
C PRO A 220 13.35 -7.97 -9.22
N LEU A 221 13.67 -7.51 -8.02
CA LEU A 221 14.66 -8.17 -7.16
C LEU A 221 14.06 -9.40 -6.47
N ILE A 222 12.77 -9.34 -6.12
CA ILE A 222 12.04 -10.41 -5.44
C ILE A 222 10.88 -10.85 -6.32
N SER A 223 11.00 -12.07 -6.82
CA SER A 223 10.06 -12.70 -7.72
C SER A 223 9.05 -13.56 -6.93
N SER A 224 7.91 -13.86 -7.56
CA SER A 224 6.93 -14.78 -6.94
C SER A 224 7.44 -16.22 -6.83
N SER A 225 8.52 -16.59 -7.52
CA SER A 225 9.17 -17.91 -7.44
C SER A 225 9.98 -18.11 -6.16
N ASP A 226 10.36 -17.02 -5.50
CA ASP A 226 11.16 -17.05 -4.25
C ASP A 226 10.34 -17.58 -3.05
N MET A 227 9.05 -17.89 -3.26
CA MET A 227 8.13 -18.49 -2.31
C MET A 227 8.47 -19.94 -1.89
N THR A 228 9.46 -20.59 -2.50
CA THR A 228 9.73 -22.03 -2.30
C THR A 228 10.77 -22.34 -1.22
N SER A 229 11.44 -21.35 -0.64
CA SER A 229 12.38 -21.60 0.47
C SER A 229 11.61 -21.75 1.78
N PRO A 230 11.64 -22.93 2.45
CA PRO A 230 10.98 -23.11 3.73
C PRO A 230 11.54 -22.11 4.75
N ARG A 231 10.63 -21.51 5.53
CA ARG A 231 10.97 -20.61 6.64
C ARG A 231 12.00 -21.29 7.54
N PRO A 232 13.18 -20.71 7.80
CA PRO A 232 14.08 -21.28 8.79
C PRO A 232 13.36 -21.29 10.14
N THR A 233 13.21 -22.48 10.71
CA THR A 233 12.61 -22.66 12.03
C THR A 233 13.47 -21.95 13.07
N PRO A 234 12.89 -21.12 13.96
CA PRO A 234 13.63 -20.57 15.09
C PRO A 234 14.19 -21.73 15.92
N GLY A 235 15.52 -21.90 15.94
CA GLY A 235 16.20 -22.92 16.76
C GLY A 235 16.97 -24.02 16.02
N SER A 236 17.07 -24.02 14.69
CA SER A 236 17.97 -24.96 14.01
C SER A 236 19.44 -24.56 14.23
N PRO A 237 20.32 -25.47 14.72
CA PRO A 237 21.73 -25.16 14.86
C PRO A 237 22.35 -24.90 13.48
N ARG A 238 23.15 -23.84 13.37
CA ARG A 238 23.99 -23.63 12.17
C ARG A 238 24.92 -24.84 12.06
N SER A 239 24.79 -25.62 10.99
CA SER A 239 25.76 -26.66 10.68
C SER A 239 27.11 -25.99 10.39
N SER A 240 28.03 -26.07 11.34
CA SER A 240 29.44 -25.78 11.12
C SER A 240 30.03 -26.89 10.26
N SER A 241 30.36 -26.59 9.01
CA SER A 241 31.22 -27.44 8.20
C SER A 241 32.63 -26.85 8.21
N THR A 242 33.52 -27.51 8.97
CA THR A 242 34.95 -27.67 8.63
C THR A 242 35.12 -28.36 7.29
#